data_AF-A0A9E7JIN2-F1
#
_entry.id   AF-A0A9E7JIN2-F1
#
_cell.length_a   1.000
_cell.length_b   1.000
_cell.length_c   1.000
_cell.angle_alpha   90.00
_cell.angle_beta   90.00
_cell.angle_gamma   90.00
#
_symmetry.space_group_name_H-M   'P 1'
#
loop_
_entity.id
_entity.type
_entity.pdbx_description
1 polymer ?
#
loop_
_entity_poly.entity_id
_entity_poly.type
_entity_poly.pdbx_seq_one_letter_code
_entity_poly.pdbx_strand_id
1 'polypeptide(L)' 'MKLDVREFFQLPLEEKRQLAQVTGDVQGYGQLFVVSKDQKLDWADVLYLNTQPAPERCLRFWPTQPLTFRQACRRTVP' A
#
# COMPACT_ATOMS: atom_id res chain seq x y z
N MET A 1 -10.12 4.05 8.75
CA MET A 1 -9.47 3.00 7.94
C MET A 1 -10.24 2.67 6.67
N LYS A 2 -11.47 2.10 6.73
CA LYS A 2 -12.20 1.72 5.51
C LYS A 2 -12.43 2.89 4.53
N LEU A 3 -12.81 4.05 5.06
CA LEU A 3 -12.94 5.28 4.27
C LEU A 3 -11.60 5.73 3.71
N ASP A 4 -10.55 5.75 4.54
CA ASP A 4 -9.21 6.17 4.12
C ASP A 4 -8.67 5.33 2.94
N VAL A 5 -8.88 4.02 3.00
CA VAL A 5 -8.50 3.09 1.92
C VAL A 5 -9.33 3.36 0.67
N ARG A 6 -10.64 3.53 0.80
CA ARG A 6 -11.52 3.84 -0.35
C ARG A 6 -11.07 5.13 -1.05
N GLU A 7 -10.86 6.19 -0.29
CA GLU A 7 -10.43 7.48 -0.81
C GLU A 7 -9.06 7.38 -1.50
N PHE A 8 -8.11 6.65 -0.91
CA PHE A 8 -6.82 6.40 -1.55
C PHE A 8 -6.98 5.72 -2.93
N PHE A 9 -7.79 4.66 -3.04
CA PHE A 9 -7.96 3.96 -4.32
C PHE A 9 -8.73 4.77 -5.37
N GLN A 10 -9.50 5.78 -4.94
CA GLN A 10 -10.19 6.75 -5.80
C GLN A 10 -9.26 7.87 -6.33
N LEU A 11 -8.05 8.01 -5.79
CA LEU A 11 -7.07 8.98 -6.31
C LEU A 11 -6.66 8.65 -7.75
N PRO A 12 -6.21 9.66 -8.52
CA PRO A 12 -5.61 9.45 -9.83
C PRO A 12 -4.48 8.43 -9.78
N LEU A 13 -4.31 7.67 -10.86
CA LEU A 13 -3.26 6.65 -10.97
C LEU A 13 -1.87 7.24 -10.69
N GLU A 14 -1.59 8.45 -11.15
CA GLU A 14 -0.29 9.11 -10.96
C GLU A 14 0.05 9.31 -9.48
N GLU A 15 -0.94 9.66 -8.65
CA GLU A 15 -0.76 9.81 -7.21
C GLU A 15 -0.51 8.45 -6.54
N LYS A 16 -1.26 7.42 -6.94
CA LYS A 16 -1.07 6.06 -6.41
C LYS A 16 0.29 5.48 -6.80
N ARG A 17 0.79 5.77 -8.01
CA ARG A 17 2.10 5.32 -8.52
C ARG A 17 3.28 5.97 -7.81
N GLN A 18 3.11 7.08 -7.09
CA GLN A 18 4.16 7.62 -6.22
C GLN A 18 4.54 6.65 -5.09
N LEU A 19 3.63 5.73 -4.75
CA LEU A 19 3.84 4.68 -3.75
C LEU A 19 4.16 3.34 -4.39
N ALA A 20 4.53 3.31 -5.68
CA ALA A 20 4.75 2.06 -6.41
C ALA A 20 5.77 1.16 -5.70
N GLN A 21 5.52 -0.15 -5.76
CA GLN A 21 6.48 -1.15 -5.29
C GLN A 21 7.82 -0.98 -6.00
N VAL A 22 8.90 -1.21 -5.27
CA VAL A 22 10.27 -1.14 -5.79
C VAL A 22 10.81 -2.57 -5.87
N THR A 23 11.59 -2.88 -6.92
CA THR A 23 12.22 -4.19 -7.09
C THR A 23 12.95 -4.63 -5.81
N GLY A 24 12.60 -5.81 -5.30
CA GLY A 24 13.18 -6.38 -4.08
C GLY A 24 12.47 -5.98 -2.77
N ASP A 25 11.44 -5.13 -2.83
CA ASP A 25 10.58 -4.77 -1.71
C ASP A 25 9.13 -5.19 -2.00
N VAL A 26 8.42 -5.71 -1.00
CA VAL A 26 7.02 -6.14 -1.15
C VAL A 26 6.03 -5.01 -0.84
N GLN A 27 6.48 -3.96 -0.14
CA GLN A 27 5.63 -2.83 0.23
C GLN A 27 5.41 -1.87 -0.95
N GLY A 28 4.24 -1.24 -0.96
CA GLY A 28 3.83 -0.25 -1.96
C GLY A 28 2.58 -0.63 -2.73
N TYR A 29 2.25 0.20 -3.71
CA TYR A 29 1.14 0.04 -4.63
C TYR A 29 1.58 -0.76 -5.87
N GLY A 30 0.85 -1.80 -6.22
CA GLY A 30 1.17 -2.66 -7.36
C GLY A 30 0.48 -4.02 -7.30
N GLN A 31 1.10 -5.00 -7.95
CA GLN A 31 0.67 -6.40 -7.87
C GLN A 31 1.64 -7.19 -6.99
N LEU A 32 1.10 -8.04 -6.13
CA LEU A 32 1.94 -8.86 -5.27
C LEU A 32 2.44 -10.13 -5.96
N PHE A 33 3.65 -10.53 -5.61
CA PHE A 33 4.22 -11.86 -5.88
C PHE A 33 4.30 -12.24 -7.37
N VAL A 34 4.71 -11.32 -8.26
CA VAL A 34 5.05 -11.67 -9.65
C VAL A 34 6.40 -12.38 -9.66
N VAL A 35 6.40 -13.71 -9.82
CA VAL A 35 7.60 -14.56 -9.79
C VAL A 35 8.01 -15.08 -11.17
N SER A 36 7.10 -15.14 -12.13
CA SER A 36 7.38 -15.62 -13.49
C SER A 36 6.45 -15.00 -14.54
N LYS A 37 6.83 -15.12 -15.82
CA LYS A 37 6.04 -14.59 -16.95
C LYS A 37 4.75 -15.37 -17.19
N ASP A 38 4.72 -16.66 -16.86
CA ASP A 38 3.58 -17.55 -17.10
C ASP A 38 2.59 -17.56 -15.93
N GLN A 39 2.87 -16.80 -14.88
CA GLN A 39 2.02 -16.70 -13.72
C GLN A 39 0.70 -16.00 -14.07
N LYS A 40 -0.41 -16.65 -13.70
CA LYS A 40 -1.72 -16.00 -13.71
C LYS A 40 -1.80 -15.04 -12.53
N LEU A 41 -2.20 -13.80 -12.82
CA LEU A 41 -2.29 -12.74 -11.83
C LEU A 41 -3.75 -12.46 -11.49
N ASP A 42 -3.98 -12.08 -10.24
CA ASP A 42 -5.29 -11.61 -9.80
C ASP A 42 -5.64 -10.30 -10.50
N TRP A 43 -6.92 -10.14 -10.83
CA TRP A 43 -7.46 -8.88 -11.33
C TRP A 43 -7.74 -7.93 -10.17
N ALA A 44 -6.66 -7.47 -9.54
CA ALA A 44 -6.72 -6.54 -8.43
C ALA A 44 -5.47 -5.64 -8.40
N ASP A 45 -5.70 -4.40 -7.97
CA ASP A 45 -4.63 -3.53 -7.49
C ASP A 45 -4.44 -3.77 -5.99
N VAL A 46 -3.20 -3.75 -5.53
CA VAL A 46 -2.86 -3.96 -4.12
C VAL A 46 -2.03 -2.81 -3.57
N LEU A 47 -2.34 -2.40 -2.34
CA LEU A 47 -1.45 -1.58 -1.51
C LEU A 47 -1.03 -2.44 -0.32
N TYR A 48 0.24 -2.84 -0.27
CA TYR A 48 0.78 -3.67 0.81
C TYR A 48 1.68 -2.84 1.72
N LEU A 49 1.42 -2.88 3.03
CA LEU A 49 2.11 -2.06 4.03
C LEU A 49 2.40 -2.87 5.29
N ASN A 50 3.64 -2.80 5.77
CA ASN A 50 3.98 -3.27 7.10
C ASN A 50 3.53 -2.21 8.11
N THR A 51 2.53 -2.55 8.92
CA THR A 51 1.98 -1.66 9.95
C THR A 51 2.50 -2.00 11.35
N GLN A 52 3.01 -3.21 11.54
CA GLN A 52 3.65 -3.69 12.77
C GLN A 52 4.75 -4.70 12.41
N PRO A 53 5.77 -4.85 13.28
CA PRO A 53 6.07 -3.98 14.43
C PRO A 53 6.52 -2.58 13.99
N ALA A 54 6.57 -1.63 14.93
CA ALA A 54 6.94 -0.24 14.61
C ALA A 54 8.27 -0.06 13.84
N PRO A 55 9.35 -0.84 14.10
CA PRO A 55 10.60 -0.74 13.35
C PRO A 55 10.50 -1.15 11.88
N GLU A 56 9.52 -1.96 11.49
CA GLU A 56 9.34 -2.44 10.12
C GLU A 56 8.49 -1.48 9.26
N ARG A 57 7.94 -0.42 9.86
CA ARG A 57 7.12 0.57 9.16
C ARG A 57 8.00 1.41 8.25
N CYS A 58 7.81 1.30 6.95
CA CYS A 58 8.45 2.17 5.97
C CYS A 58 7.49 3.28 5.53
N LEU A 59 7.58 4.45 6.16
CA LEU A 59 6.64 5.57 5.92
C LEU A 59 6.68 6.12 4.47
N ARG A 60 7.69 5.77 3.68
CA ARG A 60 7.76 6.13 2.25
C ARG A 60 6.57 5.58 1.45
N PHE A 61 6.06 4.42 1.84
CA PHE A 61 4.94 3.75 1.18
C PHE A 61 3.58 4.12 1.76
N TRP A 62 3.56 4.87 2.87
CA TRP A 62 2.32 5.21 3.53
C TRP A 62 1.68 6.42 2.86
N PRO A 63 0.44 6.30 2.36
CA PRO A 63 -0.27 7.42 1.76
C PRO A 63 -0.25 8.66 2.66
N THR A 64 0.02 9.81 2.05
CA THR A 64 -0.16 11.13 2.68
C THR A 64 -1.56 11.66 2.45
N GLN A 65 -2.25 11.14 1.43
CA GLN A 65 -3.67 11.36 1.19
C GLN A 65 -4.42 10.02 1.17
N PRO A 66 -5.54 9.92 1.89
CA PRO A 66 -6.13 10.93 2.77
C PRO A 66 -5.30 11.18 4.04
N LEU A 67 -5.35 12.41 4.59
CA LEU A 67 -4.52 12.86 5.72
C LEU A 67 -4.61 11.96 6.97
N THR A 68 -5.75 11.30 7.17
CA THR A 68 -6.02 10.43 8.31
C THR A 68 -5.46 9.01 8.16
N PHE A 69 -5.00 8.62 6.96
CA PHE A 69 -4.52 7.26 6.66
C PHE A 69 -3.41 6.82 7.62
N ARG A 70 -2.36 7.63 7.77
CA ARG A 70 -1.20 7.29 8.61
C ARG A 70 -1.58 7.14 10.09
N GLN A 71 -2.49 7.97 10.57
CA GLN A 71 -2.97 7.87 11.95
C GLN A 71 -3.79 6.59 12.13
N ALA A 72 -4.64 6.26 11.15
CA ALA A 72 -5.43 5.04 11.17
C ALA A 72 -4.56 3.78 11.21
N CYS A 73 -3.45 3.71 10.45
CA CYS A 73 -2.53 2.57 10.46
C CYS A 73 -1.72 2.41 11.76
N ARG A 74 -1.52 3.51 12.52
CA ARG A 74 -0.80 3.46 13.81
C ARG A 74 -1.67 3.00 14.97
N ARG A 75 -3.00 3.11 14.84
CA ARG A 75 -3.95 2.63 15.85
C ARG A 75 -3.88 1.10 15.84
N THR A 76 -3.22 0.56 16.85
CA THR A 76 -3.26 -0.88 17.13
C THR A 76 -4.64 -1.10 17.72
N VAL A 77 -5.47 -1.95 17.10
CA VAL A 77 -6.63 -2.47 17.82
C VAL A 77 -6.04 -3.34 18.93
N PRO A 78 -6.29 -3.04 20.22
CA PRO A 78 -5.79 -3.86 21.32
C PRO A 78 -6.29 -5.29 21.22
#